data_AF-A0AAD6SNB3-F1
#
_entry.id   AF-A0AAD6SNB3-F1
#
_cell.length_a   1.000
_cell.length_b   1.000
_cell.length_c   1.000
_cell.angle_alpha   90.00
_cell.angle_beta   90.00
_cell.angle_gamma   90.00
#
_symmetry.space_group_name_H-M   'P 1'
#
loop_
_entity.id
_entity.type
_entity.pdbx_description
1 polymer ?
#
loop_
_entity_poly.entity_id
_entity_poly.type
_entity_poly.pdbx_seq_one_letter_code
_entity_poly.pdbx_strand_id
1 'polypeptide(L)'
;RRLKRLDDKIADLQKTTDSLTDEHASVRSFVDAHDALLSPLRRLRLDVIQEMIVACLPTHRNCVMSAVEAPLLLGRICSAWRAISLSTPRLWARLHIVEPG
;
A
#
# COMPACT_ATOMS: atom_id res chain seq x y z
N ARG A 1 -52.23 12.53 -15.58
CA ARG A 1 -51.71 11.37 -16.36
C ARG A 1 -50.18 11.34 -16.46
N ARG A 2 -49.49 12.46 -16.74
CA ARG A 2 -48.02 12.51 -16.82
C ARG A 2 -47.31 12.41 -15.46
N LEU A 3 -47.82 13.11 -14.44
CA LEU A 3 -47.24 13.10 -13.08
C LEU A 3 -47.18 11.68 -12.51
N LYS A 4 -48.32 10.97 -12.49
CA LYS A 4 -48.39 9.56 -12.08
C LYS A 4 -47.33 8.66 -12.74
N ARG A 5 -47.07 8.82 -14.05
CA ARG A 5 -46.02 8.04 -14.74
C ARG A 5 -44.61 8.38 -14.28
N LEU A 6 -44.36 9.63 -13.90
CA LEU A 6 -43.07 10.03 -13.33
C LEU A 6 -42.94 9.48 -11.92
N ASP A 7 -44.00 9.52 -11.11
CA ASP A 7 -44.02 8.94 -9.76
C ASP A 7 -43.77 7.42 -9.79
N ASP A 8 -44.46 6.71 -10.68
CA ASP A 8 -44.25 5.27 -10.89
C ASP A 8 -42.80 4.95 -11.28
N LYS A 9 -42.19 5.80 -12.13
CA LYS A 9 -40.80 5.62 -12.58
C LYS A 9 -39.77 5.99 -11.50
N ILE A 10 -40.06 6.98 -10.66
CA ILE A 10 -39.24 7.31 -9.50
C ILE A 10 -39.25 6.14 -8.52
N ALA A 11 -40.43 5.58 -8.22
CA ALA A 11 -40.57 4.45 -7.31
C ALA A 11 -39.80 3.21 -7.82
N ASP A 12 -39.86 2.93 -9.11
CA ASP A 12 -39.14 1.79 -9.71
C ASP A 12 -37.62 1.96 -9.69
N LEU A 13 -37.13 3.18 -9.99
CA LEU A 13 -35.71 3.51 -9.90
C LEU A 13 -35.20 3.45 -8.46
N GLN A 14 -35.97 3.96 -7.50
CA GLN A 14 -35.62 3.87 -6.07
C GLN A 14 -35.49 2.42 -5.63
N LYS A 15 -36.44 1.56 -6.01
CA LYS A 15 -36.36 0.12 -5.73
C LYS A 15 -35.10 -0.53 -6.31
N THR A 16 -34.71 -0.12 -7.51
CA THR A 16 -33.47 -0.61 -8.15
C THR A 16 -32.24 -0.13 -7.40
N THR A 17 -32.21 1.14 -7.00
CA THR A 17 -31.13 1.70 -6.18
C THR A 17 -30.99 0.97 -4.86
N ASP A 18 -32.09 0.71 -4.16
CA ASP A 18 -32.07 0.00 -2.88
C ASP A 18 -31.46 -1.40 -3.03
N SER A 19 -31.93 -2.16 -4.03
CA SER A 19 -31.40 -3.51 -4.31
C SER A 19 -29.91 -3.51 -4.63
N LEU A 20 -29.42 -2.56 -5.44
CA LEU A 20 -28.00 -2.46 -5.77
C LEU A 20 -27.15 -2.02 -4.57
N THR A 21 -27.73 -1.21 -3.69
CA THR A 21 -27.03 -0.75 -2.48
C THR A 21 -26.86 -1.91 -1.49
N ASP A 22 -27.89 -2.76 -1.36
CA ASP A 22 -27.81 -3.98 -0.55
C ASP A 22 -26.77 -4.96 -1.10
N GLU A 23 -26.73 -5.17 -2.41
CA GLU A 23 -25.72 -6.02 -3.07
C GLU A 23 -24.31 -5.44 -2.85
N HIS A 24 -24.15 -4.13 -3.04
CA HIS A 24 -22.88 -3.45 -2.80
C HIS A 24 -22.43 -3.60 -1.34
N ALA A 25 -23.34 -3.46 -0.36
CA ALA A 25 -23.02 -3.64 1.04
C ALA A 25 -22.54 -5.07 1.36
N SER A 26 -23.18 -6.08 0.77
CA SER A 26 -22.79 -7.49 0.90
C SER A 26 -21.38 -7.75 0.34
N VAL A 27 -21.12 -7.30 -0.90
CA VAL A 27 -19.80 -7.42 -1.53
C VAL A 27 -18.75 -6.66 -0.72
N ARG A 28 -19.08 -5.46 -0.25
CA ARG A 28 -18.15 -4.64 0.54
C ARG A 28 -17.78 -5.32 1.85
N SER A 29 -18.74 -5.92 2.55
CA SER A 29 -18.49 -6.67 3.78
C SER A 29 -17.52 -7.84 3.56
N PHE A 30 -17.66 -8.56 2.44
CA PHE A 30 -16.73 -9.64 2.08
C PHE A 30 -15.31 -9.11 1.86
N VAL A 31 -15.16 -8.01 1.12
CA VAL A 31 -13.85 -7.38 0.87
C VAL A 31 -13.22 -6.91 2.18
N ASP A 32 -13.98 -6.21 3.02
CA ASP A 32 -13.47 -5.67 4.29
C ASP A 32 -13.04 -6.80 5.25
N ALA A 33 -13.75 -7.93 5.27
CA ALA A 33 -13.35 -9.11 6.04
C ALA A 33 -12.02 -9.71 5.53
N HIS A 34 -11.83 -9.81 4.21
CA HIS A 34 -10.57 -10.27 3.62
C HIS A 34 -9.43 -9.30 3.92
N ASP A 35 -9.69 -7.99 3.82
CA ASP A 35 -8.69 -6.98 4.12
C ASP A 35 -8.27 -6.97 5.59
N ALA A 36 -9.21 -7.23 6.51
CA ALA A 36 -8.92 -7.37 7.94
C ALA A 36 -7.98 -8.55 8.21
N LEU A 37 -8.21 -9.70 7.56
CA LEU A 37 -7.34 -10.88 7.67
C LEU A 37 -5.95 -10.64 7.06
N LEU A 38 -5.89 -9.95 5.92
CA LEU A 38 -4.64 -9.62 5.26
C LEU A 38 -3.89 -8.47 5.94
N SER A 39 -4.55 -7.67 6.78
CA SER A 39 -3.95 -6.48 7.40
C SER A 39 -2.75 -6.82 8.32
N PRO A 40 -2.84 -7.77 9.27
CA PRO A 40 -1.68 -8.24 10.03
C PRO A 40 -0.58 -8.84 9.16
N LEU A 41 -0.95 -9.65 8.15
CA LEU A 41 0.02 -10.28 7.24
C LEU A 41 0.75 -9.25 6.37
N ARG A 42 0.06 -8.22 5.88
CA ARG A 42 0.66 -7.12 5.12
C ARG A 42 1.61 -6.33 6.00
N ARG A 43 1.22 -5.95 7.22
CA ARG A 43 2.11 -5.28 8.19
C ARG A 43 3.33 -6.13 8.51
N LEU A 44 3.14 -7.39 8.88
CA LEU A 44 4.24 -8.30 9.19
C LEU A 44 5.20 -8.48 8.00
N ARG A 45 4.67 -8.60 6.77
CA ARG A 45 5.50 -8.66 5.56
C ARG A 45 6.31 -7.38 5.37
N LEU A 46 5.73 -6.21 5.65
CA LEU A 46 6.45 -4.94 5.58
C LEU A 46 7.58 -4.89 6.63
N ASP A 47 7.29 -5.26 7.88
CA ASP A 47 8.28 -5.26 8.97
C ASP A 47 9.43 -6.23 8.68
N VAL A 48 9.11 -7.43 8.18
CA VAL A 48 10.11 -8.43 7.79
C VAL A 48 10.96 -7.93 6.62
N ILE A 49 10.34 -7.36 5.57
CA ILE A 49 11.10 -6.80 4.45
C ILE A 49 11.98 -5.63 4.94
N GLN A 50 11.48 -4.79 5.84
CA GLN A 50 12.25 -3.70 6.42
C GLN A 50 13.48 -4.22 7.16
N GLU A 51 13.34 -5.22 8.04
CA GLU A 51 14.47 -5.80 8.76
C GLU A 51 15.44 -6.53 7.82
N MET A 52 14.95 -7.18 6.77
CA MET A 52 15.82 -7.74 5.72
C MET A 52 16.64 -6.65 5.03
N ILE A 53 16.02 -5.52 4.64
CA ILE A 53 16.71 -4.39 4.03
C ILE A 53 17.77 -3.82 4.99
N VAL A 54 17.44 -3.70 6.29
CA VAL A 54 18.39 -3.27 7.33
C VAL A 54 19.55 -4.26 7.48
N ALA A 55 19.28 -5.56 7.44
CA ALA A 55 20.31 -6.60 7.54
C ALA A 55 21.27 -6.63 6.35
N CYS A 56 20.89 -6.05 5.21
CA CYS A 56 21.78 -5.88 4.05
C CYS A 56 22.73 -4.67 4.17
N LEU A 57 22.61 -3.85 5.22
CA LEU A 57 23.51 -2.71 5.39
C LEU A 57 24.92 -3.16 5.81
N PRO A 58 25.97 -2.45 5.38
CA PRO A 58 27.32 -2.71 5.85
C PRO A 58 27.41 -2.52 7.37
N THR A 59 27.98 -3.51 8.06
CA THR A 59 28.17 -3.47 9.52
C THR A 59 29.43 -2.72 9.95
N HIS A 60 30.43 -2.66 9.07
CA HIS A 60 31.77 -2.12 9.38
C HIS A 60 32.01 -0.69 8.87
N ARG A 61 31.09 -0.13 8.08
CA ARG A 61 31.21 1.21 7.49
C ARG A 61 29.84 1.83 7.26
N ASN A 62 29.80 3.14 7.02
CA ASN A 62 28.58 3.83 6.61
C ASN A 62 28.20 3.42 5.17
N CYS A 63 26.91 3.43 4.87
CA CYS A 63 26.42 3.17 3.53
C CYS A 63 26.85 4.32 2.60
N VAL A 64 27.30 3.98 1.40
CA VAL A 64 27.54 4.95 0.34
C VAL A 64 26.27 5.08 -0.50
N MET A 65 25.99 6.28 -1.03
CA MET A 65 24.92 6.49 -2.01
C MET A 65 25.28 5.90 -3.39
N SER A 66 25.40 4.57 -3.44
CA SER A 66 25.76 3.82 -4.63
C SER A 66 24.59 2.99 -5.15
N ALA A 67 24.41 2.95 -6.47
CA ALA A 67 23.35 2.14 -7.10
C ALA A 67 23.57 0.62 -6.96
N VAL A 68 24.77 0.19 -6.54
CA VAL A 68 25.17 -1.21 -6.41
C VAL A 68 25.26 -1.68 -4.95
N GLU A 69 24.89 -0.85 -3.97
CA GLU A 69 24.94 -1.17 -2.55
C GLU A 69 23.59 -0.84 -1.87
N ALA A 70 23.27 -1.54 -0.78
CA ALA A 70 22.13 -1.20 0.06
C ALA A 70 22.33 0.18 0.72
N PRO A 71 21.24 0.95 0.98
CA PRO A 71 19.84 0.60 0.75
C PRO A 71 19.32 0.90 -0.67
N LEU A 72 20.11 1.56 -1.54
CA LEU A 72 19.66 2.02 -2.85
C LEU A 72 19.46 0.88 -3.86
N LEU A 73 20.34 -0.13 -3.86
CA LEU A 73 20.18 -1.32 -4.70
C LEU A 73 18.81 -2.00 -4.47
N LEU A 74 18.39 -2.09 -3.21
CA LEU A 74 17.14 -2.72 -2.80
C LEU A 74 15.93 -1.93 -3.27
N GLY A 75 16.03 -0.60 -3.27
CA GLY A 75 15.06 0.30 -3.89
C GLY A 75 14.94 0.18 -5.41
N ARG A 76 15.82 -0.55 -6.11
CA ARG A 76 15.74 -0.77 -7.57
C ARG A 76 15.00 -2.05 -7.96
N ILE A 77 14.75 -2.96 -7.03
CA ILE A 77 14.10 -4.25 -7.29
C ILE A 77 12.64 -4.06 -7.72
N CYS A 78 11.86 -3.31 -6.93
CA CYS A 78 10.47 -2.96 -7.26
C CYS A 78 10.02 -1.67 -6.54
N SER A 79 8.85 -1.14 -6.92
CA SER A 79 8.29 0.08 -6.31
C SER A 79 7.97 -0.09 -4.81
N ALA A 80 7.52 -1.26 -4.38
CA ALA A 80 7.20 -1.52 -2.98
C ALA A 80 8.47 -1.49 -2.10
N TRP A 81 9.56 -2.11 -2.54
CA TRP A 81 10.83 -2.09 -1.81
C TRP A 81 11.44 -0.69 -1.78
N ARG A 82 11.28 0.09 -2.86
CA ARG A 82 11.65 1.50 -2.87
C ARG A 82 10.87 2.29 -1.83
N ALA A 83 9.56 2.10 -1.75
CA ALA A 83 8.72 2.78 -0.77
C ALA A 83 9.15 2.45 0.66
N ILE A 84 9.36 1.16 0.97
CA ILE A 84 9.82 0.70 2.30
C ILE A 84 11.20 1.29 2.63
N SER A 85 12.14 1.23 1.68
CA SER A 85 13.50 1.77 1.87
C SER A 85 13.46 3.27 2.19
N LEU A 86 12.70 4.05 1.42
CA LEU A 86 12.53 5.49 1.67
C LEU A 86 11.78 5.80 2.99
N SER A 87 10.80 4.97 3.37
CA SER A 87 10.01 5.17 4.60
C SER A 87 10.67 4.64 5.87
N THR A 88 11.88 4.09 5.80
CA THR A 88 12.58 3.51 6.97
C THR A 88 13.73 4.43 7.41
N PRO A 89 13.55 5.31 8.41
CA PRO A 89 14.58 6.28 8.80
C PRO A 89 15.91 5.64 9.24
N ARG A 90 15.84 4.44 9.84
CA ARG A 90 17.03 3.69 10.29
C ARG A 90 18.02 3.40 9.16
N LEU A 91 17.56 3.27 7.91
CA LEU A 91 18.43 3.04 6.75
C LEU A 91 19.27 4.26 6.38
N TRP A 92 18.80 5.46 6.73
CA TRP A 92 19.40 6.75 6.35
C TRP A 92 20.10 7.44 7.51
N ALA A 93 20.11 6.84 8.70
CA ALA A 93 20.70 7.42 9.91
C ALA A 93 22.24 7.57 9.83
N ARG A 94 22.89 6.82 8.94
CA ARG A 94 24.35 6.84 8.72
C ARG A 94 24.66 6.76 7.24
N LEU A 95 25.01 7.90 6.65
CA LEU A 95 25.31 8.00 5.22
C LEU A 95 26.68 8.62 4.98
N HIS A 96 27.42 8.05 4.04
CA HIS A 96 28.64 8.64 3.51
C HIS A 96 28.37 9.25 2.13
N ILE A 97 28.48 10.58 2.05
CA ILE A 97 28.39 11.33 0.80
C ILE A 97 29.82 11.53 0.29
N VAL A 98 30.10 10.99 -0.89
CA VAL A 98 31.39 11.22 -1.57
C VAL A 98 31.29 12.54 -2.31
N GLU A 99 32.25 13.43 -2.10
CA GLU A 99 32.37 14.68 -2.85
C GLU A 99 32.66 14.38 -4.33
N PRO A 100 31.94 14.99 -5.29
CA PRO A 100 32.31 14.89 -6.69
C PRO A 100 33.62 15.64 -6.92
N GLY A 101 34.68 14.90 -7.24
CA GLY A 101 35.96 15.44 -7.74
C GLY A 101 35.93 15.74 -9.23
#